data_AF-A0A7V1BWE9-F1
#
_entry.id   AF-A0A7V1BWE9-F1
#
_cell.length_a   1.000
_cell.length_b   1.000
_cell.length_c   1.000
_cell.angle_alpha   90.00
_cell.angle_beta   90.00
_cell.angle_gamma   90.00
#
_symmetry.space_group_name_H-M   'P 1'
#
loop_
_entity.id
_entity.type
_entity.pdbx_description
1 polymer ?
#
loop_
_entity_poly.entity_id
_entity_poly.type
_entity_poly.pdbx_seq_one_letter_code
_entity_poly.pdbx_strand_id
1 'polypeptide(L)'
;MDIKDFLSGSYKQQYEYKSFMPSLVNHDWTLSDGDLLWLLSQADRKLGELNAFSQLVPDVDYFIQMHLNKEATTSSRIEGTQTNIEEALQKIENIIPEKRKDW
;
A
#
# COMPACT_ATOMS: atom_id res chain seq x y z
N MET A 1 8.08 3.37 -26.43
CA MET A 1 6.64 3.25 -26.68
C MET A 1 5.93 4.05 -25.62
N ASP A 2 5.03 4.93 -26.02
CA ASP A 2 4.20 5.58 -25.03
C ASP A 2 3.23 4.59 -24.40
N ILE A 3 3.15 4.57 -23.08
CA ILE A 3 2.22 3.69 -22.38
C ILE A 3 0.77 3.93 -22.79
N LYS A 4 0.42 5.16 -23.17
CA LYS A 4 -0.93 5.52 -23.64
C LYS A 4 -1.29 4.86 -24.96
N ASP A 5 -0.29 4.63 -25.80
CA ASP A 5 -0.45 4.07 -27.13
C ASP A 5 -0.29 2.54 -27.13
N PHE A 6 0.04 1.94 -25.97
CA PHE A 6 0.26 0.52 -25.88
C PHE A 6 -1.02 -0.28 -26.05
N LEU A 7 -0.99 -1.16 -27.03
CA LEU A 7 -2.01 -2.18 -27.23
C LEU A 7 -1.45 -3.52 -26.77
N SER A 8 -2.14 -4.18 -25.85
CA SER A 8 -1.72 -5.46 -25.27
C SER A 8 -1.60 -6.59 -26.30
N GLY A 9 -2.27 -6.46 -27.45
CA GLY A 9 -2.24 -7.41 -28.53
C GLY A 9 -3.46 -7.29 -29.42
N SER A 10 -3.68 -8.30 -30.26
CA SER A 10 -4.85 -8.36 -31.14
C SER A 10 -5.29 -9.80 -31.35
N TYR A 11 -6.59 -10.02 -31.54
CA TYR A 11 -7.07 -11.32 -32.00
C TYR A 11 -6.76 -11.49 -33.48
N LYS A 12 -6.01 -12.54 -33.82
CA LYS A 12 -5.68 -12.89 -35.20
C LYS A 12 -6.35 -14.20 -35.58
N GLN A 13 -6.82 -14.28 -36.82
CA GLN A 13 -7.27 -15.53 -37.40
C GLN A 13 -6.05 -16.45 -37.59
N GLN A 14 -6.12 -17.64 -37.02
CA GLN A 14 -5.13 -18.70 -37.20
C GLN A 14 -5.86 -19.97 -37.62
N TYR A 15 -5.60 -20.44 -38.84
CA TYR A 15 -6.26 -21.62 -39.38
C TYR A 15 -7.79 -21.59 -39.11
N GLU A 16 -8.31 -22.53 -38.31
CA GLU A 16 -9.73 -22.70 -37.97
C GLU A 16 -10.21 -21.91 -36.74
N TYR A 17 -9.35 -21.19 -36.01
CA TYR A 17 -9.74 -20.45 -34.80
C TYR A 17 -9.14 -19.04 -34.75
N LYS A 18 -9.64 -18.20 -33.83
CA LYS A 18 -9.01 -16.91 -33.51
C LYS A 18 -8.24 -17.04 -32.20
N SER A 19 -6.98 -16.62 -32.21
CA SER A 19 -6.17 -16.56 -31.00
C SER A 19 -5.73 -15.13 -30.72
N PHE A 20 -5.60 -14.81 -29.44
CA PHE A 20 -5.02 -13.54 -29.02
C PHE A 20 -3.51 -13.60 -29.23
N MET A 21 -2.99 -12.69 -30.03
CA MET A 21 -1.56 -12.53 -30.26
C MET A 21 -1.09 -11.30 -29.48
N PRO A 22 -0.31 -11.47 -28.41
CA PRO A 22 0.17 -10.36 -27.59
C PRO A 22 1.18 -9.51 -28.35
N SER A 23 1.26 -8.24 -27.98
CA SER A 23 2.32 -7.33 -28.43
C SER A 23 3.63 -7.59 -27.67
N LEU A 24 4.76 -7.32 -28.31
CA LEU A 24 6.07 -7.39 -27.64
C LEU A 24 6.17 -6.28 -26.58
N VAL A 25 6.50 -6.65 -25.35
CA VAL A 25 6.61 -5.72 -24.20
C VAL A 25 8.04 -5.30 -23.89
N ASN A 26 9.03 -5.97 -24.48
CA ASN A 26 10.44 -5.70 -24.20
C ASN A 26 10.98 -4.57 -25.08
N HIS A 27 10.67 -3.34 -24.68
CA HIS A 27 11.14 -2.12 -25.32
C HIS A 27 11.05 -0.97 -24.30
N ASP A 28 11.72 0.14 -24.57
CA ASP A 28 11.70 1.30 -23.67
C ASP A 28 10.30 1.91 -23.59
N TRP A 29 9.87 2.22 -22.38
CA TRP A 29 8.58 2.85 -22.09
C TRP A 29 8.75 4.34 -21.89
N THR A 30 7.83 5.12 -22.47
CA THR A 30 7.73 6.56 -22.26
C THR A 30 6.39 6.88 -21.64
N LEU A 31 6.38 7.83 -20.71
CA LEU A 31 5.16 8.36 -20.11
C LEU A 31 5.06 9.85 -20.50
N SER A 32 4.21 10.18 -21.48
CA SER A 32 4.04 11.57 -21.95
C SER A 32 2.95 12.35 -21.22
N ASP A 33 2.33 11.77 -20.20
CA ASP A 33 1.28 12.43 -19.43
C ASP A 33 1.86 13.41 -18.40
N GLY A 34 1.77 14.70 -18.68
CA GLY A 34 2.27 15.75 -17.79
C GLY A 34 1.59 15.76 -16.41
N ASP A 35 0.27 15.55 -16.36
CA ASP A 35 -0.48 15.59 -15.10
C ASP A 35 -0.15 14.37 -14.23
N LEU A 36 -0.06 13.19 -14.84
CA LEU A 36 0.34 11.98 -14.14
C LEU A 36 1.81 12.05 -13.69
N LEU A 37 2.72 12.57 -14.52
CA LEU A 37 4.11 12.81 -14.11
C LEU A 37 4.20 13.76 -12.92
N TRP A 38 3.37 14.82 -12.89
CA TRP A 38 3.30 15.72 -11.76
C TRP A 38 2.83 15.01 -10.48
N LEU A 39 1.76 14.20 -10.57
CA LEU A 39 1.26 13.41 -9.45
C LEU A 39 2.31 12.41 -8.93
N LEU A 40 3.00 11.71 -9.84
CA LEU A 40 4.10 10.80 -9.49
C LEU A 40 5.23 11.53 -8.77
N SER A 41 5.62 12.71 -9.26
CA SER A 41 6.63 13.54 -8.59
C SER A 41 6.20 13.97 -7.18
N GLN A 42 4.92 14.29 -6.97
CA GLN A 42 4.41 14.57 -5.62
C GLN A 42 4.49 13.33 -4.72
N ALA A 43 4.14 12.15 -5.24
CA ALA A 43 4.22 10.89 -4.50
C ALA A 43 5.68 10.56 -4.12
N ASP A 44 6.62 10.67 -5.05
CA ASP A 44 8.05 10.46 -4.81
C ASP A 44 8.58 11.40 -3.74
N ARG A 45 8.18 12.68 -3.77
CA ARG A 45 8.54 13.64 -2.72
C ARG A 45 8.02 13.21 -1.35
N LYS A 46 6.77 12.74 -1.26
CA LYS A 46 6.18 12.28 0.01
C LYS A 46 6.86 11.02 0.53
N LEU A 47 7.25 10.09 -0.34
CA LEU A 47 8.07 8.94 0.03
C LEU A 47 9.45 9.37 0.50
N GLY A 48 10.07 10.36 -0.14
CA GLY A 48 11.33 10.94 0.30
C GLY A 48 11.23 11.59 1.69
N GLU A 49 10.16 12.36 1.94
CA GLU A 49 9.86 12.93 3.26
C GLU A 49 9.71 11.82 4.32
N LEU A 50 8.97 10.75 4.03
CA LEU A 50 8.81 9.59 4.92
C LEU A 50 10.15 8.91 5.23
N ASN A 51 10.98 8.67 4.20
CA ASN A 51 12.30 8.06 4.36
C ASN A 51 13.26 8.95 5.18
N ALA A 52 13.16 10.27 5.04
CA ALA A 52 13.92 11.19 5.89
C ALA A 52 13.46 11.11 7.35
N PHE A 53 12.15 11.04 7.60
CA PHE A 53 11.64 10.85 8.95
C PHE A 53 12.08 9.53 9.57
N SER A 54 12.11 8.42 8.81
CA SER A 54 12.57 7.14 9.36
C SER A 54 14.03 7.16 9.82
N GLN A 55 14.88 8.04 9.27
CA GLN A 55 16.26 8.21 9.74
C GLN A 55 16.36 9.00 11.06
N LEU A 56 15.36 9.83 11.36
CA LEU A 56 15.29 10.61 12.60
C LEU A 56 14.65 9.81 13.74
N VAL A 57 14.01 8.69 13.43
CA VAL A 57 13.38 7.82 14.43
C VAL A 57 14.47 6.99 15.13
N PRO A 58 14.62 7.10 16.46
CA PRO A 58 15.67 6.39 17.20
C PRO A 58 15.54 4.86 17.17
N ASP A 59 14.29 4.36 17.12
CA ASP A 59 13.95 2.94 17.07
C ASP A 59 12.75 2.74 16.14
N VAL A 60 13.03 2.23 14.94
CA VAL A 60 12.04 2.02 13.88
C VAL A 60 11.09 0.87 14.26
N ASP A 61 11.56 -0.15 14.97
CA ASP A 61 10.75 -1.30 15.38
C ASP A 61 9.69 -0.87 16.38
N TYR A 62 10.03 0.02 17.32
CA TYR A 62 9.05 0.62 18.24
C TYR A 62 7.97 1.43 17.49
N PHE A 63 8.36 2.19 16.46
CA PHE A 63 7.43 2.97 15.64
C PHE A 63 6.50 2.09 14.79
N ILE A 64 7.02 0.98 14.25
CA ILE A 64 6.23 -0.01 13.50
C ILE A 64 5.22 -0.67 14.45
N GLN A 65 5.64 -1.10 15.64
CA GLN A 65 4.73 -1.67 16.63
C GLN A 65 3.64 -0.68 17.03
N MET A 66 3.97 0.60 17.20
CA MET A 66 2.98 1.64 17.49
C MET A 66 1.98 1.82 16.35
N HIS A 67 2.43 1.84 15.08
CA HIS A 67 1.54 1.97 13.93
C HIS A 67 0.65 0.74 13.72
N LEU A 68 1.19 -0.47 13.89
CA LEU A 68 0.42 -1.70 13.83
C LEU A 68 -0.70 -1.71 14.87
N ASN A 69 -0.38 -1.35 16.12
CA ASN A 69 -1.38 -1.25 17.18
C ASN A 69 -2.43 -0.17 16.86
N LYS A 70 -2.03 1.00 16.35
CA LYS A 70 -2.96 2.07 15.97
C LYS A 70 -3.92 1.64 14.85
N GLU A 71 -3.41 1.02 13.79
CA GLU A 71 -4.22 0.55 12.66
C GLU A 71 -5.13 -0.60 13.07
N ALA A 72 -4.61 -1.60 13.80
CA ALA A 72 -5.40 -2.70 14.34
C ALA A 72 -6.54 -2.18 15.24
N THR A 73 -6.24 -1.27 16.18
CA THR A 73 -7.25 -0.68 17.05
C THR A 73 -8.31 0.11 16.26
N THR A 74 -7.89 0.85 15.25
CA THR A 74 -8.82 1.63 14.41
C THR A 74 -9.71 0.72 13.57
N SER A 75 -9.15 -0.33 12.99
CA SER A 75 -9.87 -1.35 12.21
C SER A 75 -10.86 -2.12 13.09
N SER A 76 -10.41 -2.64 14.23
CA SER A 76 -11.25 -3.38 15.17
C SER A 76 -12.37 -2.51 15.74
N ARG A 77 -12.17 -1.18 15.86
CA ARG A 77 -13.24 -0.25 16.25
C ARG A 77 -14.32 -0.09 15.18
N ILE A 78 -13.96 -0.15 13.90
CA ILE A 78 -14.94 -0.19 12.79
C ILE A 78 -15.77 -1.48 12.87
N GLU A 79 -15.15 -2.58 13.30
CA GLU A 79 -15.78 -3.89 13.48
C GLU A 79 -16.55 -4.05 14.81
N GLY A 80 -16.54 -3.04 15.69
CA GLY A 80 -17.40 -2.97 16.88
C GLY A 80 -16.73 -3.21 18.23
N THR A 81 -15.40 -3.40 18.26
CA THR A 81 -14.64 -3.52 19.52
C THR A 81 -14.36 -2.15 20.15
N GLN A 82 -14.31 -2.05 21.49
CA GLN A 82 -14.01 -0.80 22.20
C GLN A 82 -12.57 -0.72 22.73
N THR A 83 -11.67 -1.54 22.21
CA THR A 83 -10.25 -1.52 22.62
C THR A 83 -9.63 -0.16 22.27
N ASN A 84 -8.95 0.46 23.24
CA ASN A 84 -8.21 1.71 23.03
C ASN A 84 -6.72 1.43 22.78
N ILE A 85 -6.00 2.34 22.11
CA ILE A 85 -4.58 2.14 21.73
C ILE A 85 -3.69 1.93 22.97
N GLU A 86 -4.04 2.56 24.08
CA GLU A 86 -3.37 2.42 25.38
C GLU A 86 -3.48 0.99 25.94
N GLU A 87 -4.57 0.28 25.65
CA GLU A 87 -4.82 -1.10 26.12
C GLU A 87 -4.10 -2.11 25.22
N ALA A 88 -4.04 -1.86 23.91
CA ALA A 88 -3.28 -2.69 22.95
C ALA A 88 -1.76 -2.68 23.19
N LEU A 89 -1.23 -1.58 23.75
CA LEU A 89 0.20 -1.43 24.06
C LEU A 89 0.58 -2.00 25.44
N GLN A 90 -0.39 -2.39 26.27
CA GLN A 90 -0.14 -2.95 27.60
C GLN A 90 -0.03 -4.48 27.59
N LYS A 91 0.85 -5.03 28.43
CA LYS A 91 0.82 -6.48 28.72
C LYS A 91 -0.54 -6.84 29.30
N ILE A 92 -1.11 -7.99 28.91
CA ILE A 92 -2.42 -8.51 29.36
C ILE A 92 -2.58 -8.47 30.90
N GLU A 93 -1.48 -8.65 31.62
CA GLU A 93 -1.38 -8.56 33.08
C GLU A 93 -1.84 -7.20 33.65
N ASN A 94 -1.61 -6.11 32.91
CA ASN A 94 -1.93 -4.74 33.29
C ASN A 94 -3.31 -4.27 32.80
N ILE A 95 -4.00 -5.09 31.98
CA ILE A 95 -5.35 -4.80 31.50
C ILE A 95 -6.35 -5.25 32.57
N ILE A 96 -7.33 -4.40 32.88
CA ILE A 96 -8.40 -4.68 33.85
C ILE A 96 -9.17 -5.93 33.38
N PRO A 97 -9.44 -6.94 34.24
CA PRO A 97 -10.00 -8.23 33.82
C PRO A 97 -11.27 -8.17 32.97
N GLU A 98 -12.13 -7.17 33.23
CA GLU A 98 -13.38 -6.94 32.51
C GLU A 98 -13.18 -6.57 31.02
N LYS A 99 -12.03 -5.97 30.68
CA LYS A 99 -11.68 -5.56 29.31
C LYS A 99 -10.82 -6.57 28.55
N ARG A 100 -10.38 -7.66 29.19
CA ARG A 100 -9.52 -8.69 28.56
C ARG A 100 -10.22 -9.53 27.47
N LYS A 101 -11.51 -9.30 27.22
CA LYS A 101 -12.36 -10.03 26.26
C LYS A 101 -12.89 -9.16 25.12
N ASP A 102 -12.41 -7.93 24.98
CA ASP A 102 -12.95 -6.95 24.01
C ASP A 102 -12.12 -6.87 22.71
N TRP A 103 -11.55 -8.01 22.30
CA TRP A 103 -10.70 -8.18 21.11
C TRP A 103 -11.37 -9.12 20.08
#